data_AF-A0A0Q9Q2I5-F1
#
_entry.id   AF-A0A0Q9Q2I5-F1
#
_cell.length_a   1.000
_cell.length_b   1.000
_cell.length_c   1.000
_cell.angle_alpha   90.00
_cell.angle_beta   90.00
_cell.angle_gamma   90.00
#
_symmetry.space_group_name_H-M   'P 1'
#
loop_
_entity.id
_entity.type
_entity.pdbx_description
1 polymer ?
#
loop_
_entity_poly.entity_id
_entity_poly.type
_entity_poly.pdbx_seq_one_letter_code
_entity_poly.pdbx_strand_id
1 'polypeptide(L)'
;MSLRFRPNELDFSKSTLYIPIHAPFQQLHFEEILDLEAGISVLLEDLIVNPSRPAAFGISLSRIKQRHTLLLDEHPSIQQLWIRMTDIEEVLQMEIRSYYSWSSK
;
A
#
# COMPACT_ATOMS: atom_id res chain seq x y z
N MET A 1 -4.84 4.70 -1.13
CA MET A 1 -4.26 4.12 -2.36
C MET A 1 -4.52 2.63 -2.40
N SER A 2 -4.85 2.08 -3.57
CA SER A 2 -4.84 0.61 -3.78
C SER A 2 -3.70 0.23 -4.70
N LEU A 3 -2.93 -0.79 -4.33
CA LEU A 3 -2.01 -1.48 -5.22
C LEU A 3 -2.70 -2.74 -5.71
N ARG A 4 -2.90 -2.86 -7.02
CA ARG A 4 -3.48 -4.04 -7.67
C ARG A 4 -2.38 -4.78 -8.40
N PHE A 5 -2.33 -6.08 -8.17
CA PHE A 5 -1.35 -6.99 -8.74
C PHE A 5 -2.05 -7.94 -9.70
N ARG A 6 -1.35 -8.35 -10.75
CA ARG A 6 -1.81 -9.46 -11.60
C ARG A 6 -1.80 -10.76 -10.79
N PRO A 7 -2.54 -11.80 -11.21
CA PRO A 7 -2.44 -13.12 -10.61
C PRO A 7 -0.98 -13.58 -10.53
N ASN A 8 -0.56 -14.02 -9.34
CA ASN A 8 0.81 -14.46 -9.02
C ASN A 8 1.92 -13.40 -9.07
N GLU A 9 1.60 -12.11 -9.25
CA GLU A 9 2.58 -11.03 -9.19
C GLU A 9 2.95 -10.68 -7.73
N LEU A 10 1.99 -10.77 -6.81
CA LEU A 10 2.22 -10.59 -5.39
C LEU A 10 2.80 -11.87 -4.77
N ASP A 11 4.09 -11.81 -4.44
CA ASP A 11 4.85 -12.95 -3.92
C ASP A 11 5.19 -12.76 -2.43
N PHE A 12 4.40 -13.39 -1.56
CA PHE A 12 4.60 -13.40 -0.11
C PHE A 12 5.78 -14.27 0.37
N SER A 13 6.54 -14.92 -0.54
CA SER A 13 7.82 -15.54 -0.18
C SER A 13 8.95 -14.52 -0.04
N LYS A 14 8.80 -13.34 -0.67
CA LYS A 14 9.74 -12.21 -0.52
C LYS A 14 9.51 -11.49 0.80
N SER A 15 10.56 -10.88 1.32
CA SER A 15 10.48 -10.11 2.58
C SER A 15 9.88 -8.72 2.39
N THR A 16 10.18 -8.07 1.27
CA THR A 16 9.89 -6.65 1.07
C THR A 16 9.54 -6.36 -0.38
N LEU A 17 8.49 -5.56 -0.56
CA LEU A 17 8.07 -4.99 -1.83
C LEU A 17 8.39 -3.49 -1.83
N TYR A 18 9.05 -2.98 -2.87
CA TYR A 18 9.33 -1.55 -3.00
C TYR A 18 8.44 -0.93 -4.08
N ILE A 19 7.78 0.16 -3.73
CA ILE A 19 6.84 0.87 -4.60
C ILE A 19 7.40 2.27 -4.87
N PRO A 20 7.58 2.65 -6.15
CA PRO A 20 8.06 3.98 -6.49
C PRO A 20 7.02 5.06 -6.16
N ILE A 21 7.50 6.19 -5.66
CA ILE A 21 6.73 7.42 -5.40
C ILE A 21 6.81 8.29 -6.65
N HIS A 22 6.41 7.76 -7.80
CA HIS A 22 6.30 8.56 -9.02
C HIS A 22 4.82 8.90 -9.21
N ALA A 23 4.52 10.20 -9.12
CA ALA A 23 3.19 10.74 -9.43
C ALA A 23 2.79 10.41 -10.89
N PRO A 24 1.49 10.31 -11.20
CA PRO A 24 0.35 10.66 -10.35
C PRO A 24 -0.21 9.45 -9.57
N PHE A 25 -0.46 9.65 -8.27
CA PHE A 25 -1.34 8.75 -7.53
C PHE A 25 -2.77 9.03 -7.96
N GLN A 26 -3.45 8.02 -8.50
CA GLN A 26 -4.87 8.14 -8.83
C GLN A 26 -5.69 8.05 -7.55
N GLN A 27 -6.49 9.08 -7.28
CA GLN A 27 -7.53 8.99 -6.27
C GLN A 27 -8.55 7.94 -6.74
N LEU A 28 -8.77 6.94 -5.90
CA LEU A 28 -9.81 5.94 -6.16
C LEU A 28 -11.13 6.47 -5.60
N HIS A 29 -12.12 6.54 -6.48
CA HIS A 29 -13.51 6.78 -6.11
C HIS A 29 -14.16 5.48 -5.64
N PHE A 30 -15.17 5.59 -4.78
CA PHE A 30 -15.82 4.42 -4.18
C PHE A 30 -16.42 3.49 -5.25
N GLU A 31 -16.92 4.08 -6.33
CA GLU A 31 -17.51 3.39 -7.49
C GLU A 31 -16.48 2.58 -8.31
N GLU A 32 -15.18 2.86 -8.14
CA GLU A 32 -14.08 2.13 -8.80
C GLU A 32 -13.58 0.92 -7.96
N ILE A 33 -14.06 0.81 -6.73
CA ILE A 33 -13.80 -0.33 -5.86
C ILE A 33 -14.84 -1.40 -6.20
N LEU A 34 -14.41 -2.42 -6.94
CA LEU A 34 -15.25 -3.57 -7.20
C LEU A 34 -15.52 -4.28 -5.86
N ASP A 35 -16.79 -4.37 -5.46
CA ASP A 35 -17.26 -4.91 -4.16
C ASP A 35 -16.77 -6.33 -3.82
N LEU A 36 -16.10 -7.02 -4.76
CA LEU A 36 -15.74 -8.43 -4.68
C LEU A 36 -14.22 -8.70 -4.65
N GLU A 37 -13.35 -7.69 -4.76
CA GLU A 37 -11.89 -7.91 -4.68
C GLU A 37 -11.43 -7.95 -3.21
N ALA A 38 -11.10 -9.16 -2.73
CA ALA A 38 -10.46 -9.33 -1.41
C ALA A 38 -9.08 -8.68 -1.41
N GLY A 39 -8.87 -7.75 -0.49
CA GLY A 39 -7.60 -7.04 -0.32
C GLY A 39 -7.14 -6.96 1.12
N ILE A 40 -5.83 -6.81 1.32
CA ILE A 40 -5.23 -6.70 2.64
C ILE A 40 -4.87 -5.24 2.94
N SER A 41 -5.31 -4.76 4.09
CA SER A 41 -4.86 -3.47 4.62
C SER A 41 -3.40 -3.54 5.07
N VAL A 42 -2.58 -2.67 4.47
CA VAL A 42 -1.21 -2.38 4.87
C VAL A 42 -1.27 -1.35 6.00
N LEU A 43 -0.69 -1.71 7.14
CA LEU A 43 -0.64 -0.85 8.32
C LEU A 43 0.62 0.02 8.28
N LEU A 44 0.63 1.08 9.10
CA LEU A 44 1.81 1.94 9.27
C LEU A 44 3.07 1.14 9.63
N GLU A 45 2.93 0.14 10.50
CA GLU A 45 4.01 -0.77 10.91
C GLU A 45 4.48 -1.72 9.79
N ASP A 46 3.72 -1.88 8.70
CA ASP A 46 4.16 -2.66 7.56
C ASP A 46 5.06 -1.84 6.62
N LEU A 47 5.04 -0.50 6.73
CA LEU A 47 5.82 0.39 5.87
C LEU A 47 7.30 0.42 6.28
N ILE A 48 8.17 0.47 5.28
CA ILE A 48 9.63 0.48 5.44
C ILE A 48 10.20 1.66 4.66
N VAL A 49 11.05 2.46 5.29
CA VAL A 49 11.90 3.44 4.60
C VAL A 49 13.25 2.81 4.31
N ASN A 50 13.72 2.96 3.07
CA ASN A 50 15.08 2.60 2.71
C ASN A 50 15.84 3.88 2.30
N PRO A 51 16.81 4.36 3.09
CA PRO A 51 17.60 5.55 2.77
C PRO A 51 18.34 5.47 1.42
N SER A 52 18.67 4.26 0.96
CA SER A 52 19.29 4.04 -0.36
C SER A 52 18.29 4.10 -1.52
N ARG A 53 16.99 4.24 -1.26
CA ARG A 53 15.90 4.31 -2.25
C ARG A 53 14.91 5.43 -1.90
N PRO A 54 15.33 6.71 -1.93
CA PRO A 54 14.50 7.84 -1.47
C PRO A 54 13.25 8.09 -2.32
N ALA A 55 13.22 7.62 -3.58
CA ALA A 55 12.08 7.73 -4.47
C ALA A 55 11.11 6.54 -4.38
N ALA A 56 11.19 5.72 -3.33
CA ALA A 56 10.31 4.59 -3.12
C ALA A 56 10.01 4.39 -1.63
N PHE A 57 8.84 3.83 -1.32
CA PHE A 57 8.56 3.28 0.00
C PHE A 57 8.53 1.74 -0.08
N GLY A 58 8.90 1.09 1.02
CA GLY A 58 8.86 -0.36 1.15
C GLY A 58 7.62 -0.82 1.90
N ILE A 59 7.20 -2.05 1.63
CA ILE A 59 6.15 -2.76 2.34
C ILE A 59 6.73 -4.10 2.80
N SER A 60 6.62 -4.39 4.09
CA SER A 60 7.04 -5.65 4.71
C SER A 60 6.01 -6.75 4.42
N LEU A 61 6.29 -7.56 3.40
CA LEU A 61 5.44 -8.70 3.08
C LEU A 61 5.49 -9.77 4.18
N SER A 62 6.62 -9.89 4.88
CA SER A 62 6.77 -10.80 6.02
C SER A 62 5.79 -10.49 7.15
N ARG A 63 5.64 -9.19 7.51
CA ARG A 63 4.73 -8.75 8.57
C ARG A 63 3.27 -8.97 8.17
N ILE A 64 2.94 -8.64 6.92
CA ILE A 64 1.60 -8.90 6.37
C ILE A 64 1.30 -10.39 6.40
N LYS A 65 2.22 -11.25 5.94
CA LYS A 65 2.06 -12.70 5.94
C LYS A 65 1.85 -13.25 7.35
N GLN A 66 2.61 -12.77 8.33
CA GLN A 66 2.48 -13.18 9.73
C GLN A 66 1.10 -12.84 10.30
N ARG A 67 0.57 -11.65 9.98
CA ARG A 67 -0.74 -11.18 10.45
C ARG A 67 -1.91 -11.88 9.76
N HIS A 68 -1.71 -12.34 8.53
CA HIS A 68 -2.74 -12.94 7.67
C HIS A 68 -2.44 -14.38 7.27
N THR A 69 -1.70 -15.15 8.09
CA THR A 69 -1.24 -16.50 7.71
C THR A 69 -2.42 -17.40 7.32
N LEU A 70 -3.44 -17.49 8.18
CA LEU A 70 -4.64 -18.29 7.92
C LEU A 70 -5.39 -17.82 6.66
N LEU A 71 -5.51 -16.50 6.50
CA LEU A 71 -6.22 -15.91 5.35
C LEU A 71 -5.51 -16.17 4.03
N LEU A 72 -4.18 -16.07 3.99
CA LEU A 72 -3.38 -16.28 2.78
C LEU A 72 -3.31 -17.77 2.38
N ASP A 73 -3.39 -18.67 3.35
CA ASP A 73 -3.47 -20.11 3.10
C ASP A 73 -4.83 -20.51 2.51
N GLU A 74 -5.93 -19.88 2.98
CA GLU A 74 -7.30 -20.13 2.50
C GLU A 74 -7.63 -19.36 1.20
N HIS A 75 -7.03 -18.18 1.01
CA HIS A 75 -7.28 -17.28 -0.11
C HIS A 75 -5.97 -16.83 -0.79
N PRO A 76 -5.27 -17.74 -1.49
CA PRO A 76 -4.03 -17.40 -2.21
C PRO A 76 -4.26 -16.43 -3.37
N SER A 77 -5.50 -16.16 -3.73
CA SER A 77 -5.89 -15.27 -4.84
C SER A 77 -5.89 -13.79 -4.48
N ILE A 78 -5.56 -13.39 -3.25
CA ILE A 78 -5.52 -11.98 -2.84
C ILE A 78 -4.49 -11.24 -3.70
N GLN A 79 -4.99 -10.23 -4.42
CA GLN A 79 -4.24 -9.47 -5.43
C GLN A 79 -4.25 -7.97 -5.15
N GLN A 80 -4.71 -7.55 -3.98
CA GLN A 80 -4.87 -6.14 -3.67
C GLN A 80 -4.33 -5.79 -2.29
N LEU A 81 -3.58 -4.68 -2.23
CA LEU A 81 -3.14 -4.08 -0.99
C LEU A 81 -3.74 -2.68 -0.85
N TRP A 82 -4.30 -2.39 0.32
CA TRP A 82 -4.90 -1.11 0.66
C TRP A 82 -3.98 -0.33 1.59
N ILE A 83 -3.59 0.88 1.19
CA ILE A 83 -2.67 1.73 1.95
C ILE A 83 -3.30 3.10 2.15
N ARG A 84 -3.23 3.65 3.36
CA ARG A 84 -3.64 5.03 3.60
C ARG A 84 -2.55 5.98 3.12
N MET A 85 -2.94 7.03 2.37
CA MET A 85 -1.97 8.03 1.88
C MET A 85 -1.25 8.73 3.02
N THR A 86 -1.97 9.03 4.10
CA THR A 86 -1.42 9.64 5.33
C THR A 86 -0.26 8.84 5.92
N ASP A 87 -0.33 7.50 5.85
CA ASP A 87 0.70 6.63 6.43
C ASP A 87 1.98 6.68 5.57
N ILE A 88 1.84 6.80 4.24
CA ILE A 88 2.96 6.98 3.32
C ILE A 88 3.63 8.34 3.56
N GLU A 89 2.83 9.39 3.65
CA GLU A 89 3.29 10.77 3.86
C GLU A 89 4.02 10.92 5.20
N GLU A 90 3.50 10.30 6.26
CA GLU A 90 4.11 10.26 7.60
C GLU A 90 5.45 9.56 7.57
N VAL A 91 5.51 8.35 7.00
CA VAL A 91 6.73 7.53 6.97
C VAL A 91 7.83 8.15 6.11
N LEU A 92 7.46 8.87 5.06
CA LEU A 92 8.40 9.59 4.19
C LEU A 92 8.72 11.01 4.67
N GLN A 93 8.09 11.47 5.77
CA GLN A 93 8.21 12.84 6.29
C GLN A 93 7.97 13.92 5.22
N MET A 94 6.96 13.71 4.36
CA MET A 94 6.64 14.63 3.27
C MET A 94 6.01 15.93 3.81
N GLU A 95 6.43 17.09 3.29
CA GLU A 95 5.68 18.34 3.48
C GLU A 95 4.54 18.36 2.47
N ILE A 96 3.32 18.15 2.97
CA ILE A 96 2.14 18.02 2.11
C ILE A 96 1.16 19.19 2.20
N ARG A 97 1.39 20.16 3.09
CA ARG A 97 0.40 21.22 3.37
C ARG A 97 0.18 22.10 2.16
N SER A 98 1.20 22.24 1.30
CA SER A 98 1.11 22.98 0.05
C SER A 98 0.25 22.29 -1.03
N TYR A 99 0.01 20.99 -0.93
CA TYR A 99 -0.76 20.20 -1.92
C TYR A 99 -2.26 20.09 -1.60
N TYR A 100 -2.71 20.47 -0.40
CA TYR A 100 -4.11 20.47 -0.03
C TYR A 100 -4.66 21.90 0.04
N SER A 101 -5.67 22.20 -0.79
CA SER A 101 -6.43 23.44 -0.63
C SER A 101 -7.34 23.32 0.59
N TRP A 102 -7.07 24.11 1.62
CA TRP A 102 -8.03 24.31 2.71
C TRP A 102 -9.24 25.06 2.15
N SER A 103 -10.28 24.34 1.73
CA SER A 103 -11.58 24.96 1.48
C SER A 103 -12.18 25.32 2.84
N SER A 104 -12.02 26.58 3.24
CA SER A 104 -12.74 27.14 4.38
C SER A 104 -14.24 27.06 4.07
N LYS A 105 -14.99 26.28 4.85
CA LYS A 105 -16.46 26.37 4.89
C LYS A 105 -16.86 27.47 5.85
#